data_AF-A0A925BPH7-F1
#
_entry.id   AF-A0A925BPH7-F1
#
_cell.length_a   1.000
_cell.length_b   1.000
_cell.length_c   1.000
_cell.angle_alpha   90.00
_cell.angle_beta   90.00
_cell.angle_gamma   90.00
#
_symmetry.space_group_name_H-M   'P 1'
#
loop_
_entity.id
_entity.type
_entity.pdbx_description
1 polymer ?
#
loop_
_entity_poly.entity_id
_entity_poly.type
_entity_poly.pdbx_seq_one_letter_code
_entity_poly.pdbx_strand_id
1 'polypeptide(L)'
;MFGTSRRRTHGSLSVFAGLAALWLGASTAQAEQFVLFDATFSFTKADADNSKPSPSHYYVRDKLMNAERPKDWTSPVDYRNGTTHVRLEVLEKPPGSEATTWSVCYIPNKGQKNGYGCFNTPVYKEAGVFEQDIPMTKFWQNDSIVWDQGIKEMHLVIKDNSG
;
A
#
# COMPACT_ATOMS: atom_id res chain seq x y z
N MET A 1 -28.95 16.70 81.76
CA MET A 1 -29.90 16.42 80.65
C MET A 1 -30.03 17.71 79.87
N PHE A 2 -29.61 17.89 78.62
CA PHE A 2 -29.44 16.98 77.49
C PHE A 2 -28.23 17.42 76.65
N GLY A 3 -27.52 16.44 76.08
CA GLY A 3 -26.47 16.65 75.10
C GLY A 3 -26.95 16.41 73.66
N THR A 4 -26.15 16.98 72.75
CA THR A 4 -25.87 16.59 71.36
C THR A 4 -27.00 16.57 70.32
N SER A 5 -26.79 17.30 69.21
CA SER A 5 -26.33 16.68 67.93
C SER A 5 -26.61 17.62 66.75
N ARG A 6 -25.56 18.25 66.21
CA ARG A 6 -25.59 18.85 64.86
C ARG A 6 -25.12 17.79 63.86
N ARG A 7 -26.03 17.28 63.03
CA ARG A 7 -25.65 16.52 61.82
C ARG A 7 -25.33 17.51 60.70
N ARG A 8 -24.07 17.55 60.27
CA ARG A 8 -23.67 18.08 58.96
C ARG A 8 -23.89 16.96 57.94
N THR A 9 -24.80 17.17 57.00
CA THR A 9 -24.88 16.36 55.77
C THR A 9 -23.93 16.96 54.75
N HIS A 10 -22.84 16.26 54.43
CA HIS A 10 -22.04 16.52 53.24
C HIS A 10 -22.70 15.78 52.08
N GLY A 11 -23.34 16.52 51.18
CA GLY A 11 -23.82 16.00 49.90
C GLY A 11 -22.66 15.85 48.94
N SER A 12 -22.25 14.60 48.69
CA SER A 12 -21.31 14.24 47.63
C SER A 12 -21.94 14.53 46.26
N LEU A 13 -21.45 15.57 45.60
CA LEU A 13 -21.87 16.00 44.27
C LEU A 13 -20.68 15.94 43.29
N SER A 14 -19.99 14.79 43.20
CA SER A 14 -18.82 14.65 42.33
C SER A 14 -18.63 13.22 41.81
N VAL A 15 -19.55 12.69 41.00
CA VAL A 15 -19.30 11.41 40.29
C VAL A 15 -19.72 11.41 38.81
N PHE A 16 -20.60 12.30 38.35
CA PHE A 16 -21.16 12.19 36.99
C PHE A 16 -20.35 12.85 35.86
N ALA A 17 -19.26 13.57 36.14
CA ALA A 17 -18.49 14.27 35.10
C ALA A 17 -17.42 13.41 34.39
N GLY A 18 -17.10 12.21 34.89
CA GLY A 18 -15.96 11.41 34.39
C GLY A 18 -16.25 10.52 33.16
N LEU A 19 -17.53 10.25 32.84
CA LEU A 19 -17.89 9.25 31.82
C LEU A 19 -18.08 9.83 30.40
N ALA A 20 -18.26 11.15 30.26
CA ALA A 20 -18.44 11.78 28.95
C ALA A 20 -17.12 11.99 28.17
N ALA A 21 -15.97 12.02 28.86
CA ALA A 21 -14.66 12.25 28.24
C ALA A 21 -14.05 11.01 27.56
N LEU A 22 -14.59 9.82 27.80
CA LEU A 22 -14.08 8.56 27.24
C LEU A 22 -14.66 8.19 25.87
N TRP A 23 -15.68 8.90 25.38
CA TRP A 23 -16.33 8.61 24.09
C TRP A 23 -15.75 9.39 22.90
N LEU A 24 -14.89 10.39 23.15
CA LEU A 24 -14.29 11.22 22.09
C LEU A 24 -12.87 10.77 21.68
N GLY A 25 -12.34 9.70 22.30
CA GLY A 25 -10.95 9.27 22.15
C GLY A 25 -10.73 8.01 21.32
N ALA A 26 -11.78 7.39 20.79
CA ALA A 26 -11.63 6.33 19.80
C ALA A 26 -11.37 6.97 18.43
N SER A 27 -10.17 7.56 18.25
CA SER A 27 -9.61 7.68 16.91
C SER A 27 -9.66 6.28 16.33
N THR A 28 -10.54 6.08 15.37
CA THR A 28 -10.64 4.85 14.62
C THR A 28 -9.27 4.66 13.98
N ALA A 29 -8.43 3.81 14.57
CA ALA A 29 -7.31 3.21 13.88
C ALA A 29 -7.93 2.30 12.81
N GLN A 30 -8.47 2.92 11.77
CA GLN A 30 -8.80 2.23 10.54
C GLN A 30 -7.44 1.81 9.99
N ALA A 31 -7.13 0.53 10.14
CA ALA A 31 -6.16 -0.11 9.25
C ALA A 31 -6.81 -0.10 7.86
N GLU A 32 -6.80 1.07 7.23
CA GLU A 32 -7.40 1.27 5.93
C GLU A 32 -6.54 0.52 4.92
N GLN A 33 -7.20 -0.28 4.09
CA GLN A 33 -6.58 -1.02 3.00
C GLN A 33 -7.30 -0.61 1.73
N PHE A 34 -6.54 -0.47 0.66
CA PHE A 34 -7.11 -0.18 -0.66
C PHE A 34 -6.35 -0.96 -1.72
N VAL A 35 -7.05 -1.27 -2.82
CA VAL A 35 -6.43 -1.84 -4.01
C VAL A 35 -5.90 -0.69 -4.84
N LEU A 36 -4.58 -0.66 -5.12
CA LEU A 36 -4.01 0.38 -5.97
C LEU A 36 -4.35 0.14 -7.45
N PHE A 37 -4.26 -1.10 -7.89
CA PHE A 37 -4.70 -1.58 -9.20
C PHE A 37 -4.99 -3.08 -9.13
N ASP A 38 -5.86 -3.53 -10.03
CA ASP A 38 -6.12 -4.94 -10.32
C ASP A 38 -6.22 -5.06 -11.84
N ALA A 39 -5.33 -5.84 -12.44
CA ALA A 39 -5.19 -5.92 -13.88
C ALA A 39 -4.88 -7.35 -14.32
N THR A 40 -5.69 -7.86 -15.25
CA THR A 40 -5.40 -9.07 -16.01
C THR A 40 -4.96 -8.69 -17.42
N PHE A 41 -3.81 -9.19 -17.85
CA PHE A 41 -3.27 -8.89 -19.17
C PHE A 41 -2.45 -10.07 -19.72
N SER A 42 -2.37 -10.16 -21.04
CA SER A 42 -1.41 -11.01 -21.74
C SER A 42 -0.16 -10.19 -22.04
N PHE A 43 1.02 -10.77 -21.84
CA PHE A 43 2.29 -10.13 -22.15
C PHE A 43 3.20 -11.13 -22.86
N THR A 44 3.58 -10.82 -24.10
CA THR A 44 4.36 -11.70 -24.97
C THR A 44 5.81 -11.26 -25.05
N LYS A 45 6.67 -12.11 -25.65
CA LYS A 45 8.05 -11.70 -25.97
C LYS A 45 8.08 -10.49 -26.93
N ALA A 46 7.14 -10.42 -27.87
CA ALA A 46 7.05 -9.28 -28.77
C ALA A 46 6.72 -7.99 -28.00
N ASP A 47 5.86 -8.07 -26.98
CA ASP A 47 5.59 -6.92 -26.11
C ASP A 47 6.84 -6.55 -25.30
N ALA A 48 7.55 -7.54 -24.73
CA ALA A 48 8.81 -7.29 -24.03
C ALA A 48 9.84 -6.57 -24.92
N ASP A 49 9.95 -6.96 -26.18
CA ASP A 49 10.93 -6.37 -27.10
C ASP A 49 10.54 -4.99 -27.64
N ASN A 50 9.24 -4.72 -27.73
CA ASN A 50 8.74 -3.59 -28.51
C ASN A 50 7.87 -2.59 -27.72
N SER A 51 7.56 -2.85 -26.45
CA SER A 51 6.74 -1.96 -25.63
C SER A 51 7.31 -0.55 -25.61
N LYS A 52 6.41 0.43 -25.56
CA LYS A 52 6.74 1.86 -25.53
C LYS A 52 6.10 2.52 -24.31
N PRO A 53 6.75 3.52 -23.70
CA PRO A 53 8.04 4.12 -24.09
C PRO A 53 9.29 3.23 -23.93
N SER A 54 9.27 2.25 -23.03
CA SER A 54 10.43 1.39 -22.75
C SER A 54 10.09 -0.09 -22.99
N PRO A 55 11.05 -0.90 -23.49
CA PRO A 55 10.93 -2.36 -23.55
C PRO A 55 10.65 -3.00 -22.18
N SER A 56 10.05 -4.18 -22.18
CA SER A 56 9.68 -4.99 -21.00
C SER A 56 8.65 -4.38 -20.06
N HIS A 57 8.12 -3.19 -20.37
CA HIS A 57 7.19 -2.49 -19.50
C HIS A 57 5.74 -2.73 -19.90
N TYR A 58 4.94 -3.13 -18.92
CA TYR A 58 3.49 -2.98 -18.92
C TYR A 58 3.11 -1.78 -18.05
N TYR A 59 2.36 -0.84 -18.62
CA TYR A 59 2.00 0.42 -17.98
C TYR A 59 0.59 0.37 -17.39
N VAL A 60 0.50 0.39 -16.06
CA VAL A 60 -0.75 0.51 -15.32
C VAL A 60 -0.99 1.99 -15.07
N ARG A 61 -1.84 2.60 -15.88
CA ARG A 61 -2.13 4.04 -15.88
C ARG A 61 -3.62 4.31 -16.10
N ASP A 62 -4.01 5.57 -15.92
CA ASP A 62 -5.36 6.06 -16.19
C ASP A 62 -6.43 5.19 -15.52
N LYS A 63 -7.33 4.58 -16.30
CA LYS A 63 -8.43 3.74 -15.83
C LYS A 63 -8.01 2.43 -15.15
N LEU A 64 -6.74 2.01 -15.30
CA LEU A 64 -6.22 0.82 -14.60
C LEU A 64 -5.78 1.15 -13.17
N MET A 65 -5.56 2.43 -12.87
CA MET A 65 -5.27 2.87 -11.51
C MET A 65 -6.56 3.10 -10.75
N ASN A 66 -6.57 2.75 -9.46
CA ASN A 66 -7.66 3.13 -8.57
C ASN A 66 -7.79 4.67 -8.55
N ALA A 67 -8.97 5.17 -8.93
CA ALA A 67 -9.27 6.60 -8.97
C ALA A 67 -9.33 7.23 -7.56
N GLU A 68 -9.61 6.42 -6.54
CA GLU A 68 -9.70 6.81 -5.13
C GLU A 68 -8.38 6.62 -4.37
N ARG A 69 -7.29 6.25 -5.06
CA ARG A 69 -5.98 6.08 -4.42
C ARG A 69 -5.56 7.35 -3.65
N PRO A 70 -4.88 7.23 -2.50
CA PRO A 70 -4.50 8.39 -1.70
C PRO A 70 -3.64 9.38 -2.48
N LYS A 71 -3.93 10.67 -2.32
CA LYS A 71 -3.14 11.77 -2.89
C LYS A 71 -1.92 12.09 -2.03
N ASP A 72 -1.99 11.76 -0.74
CA ASP A 72 -0.92 11.78 0.24
C ASP A 72 -0.93 10.41 0.92
N TRP A 73 0.21 9.73 0.93
CA TRP A 73 0.35 8.38 1.50
C TRP A 73 0.88 8.38 2.94
N THR A 74 1.03 9.57 3.52
CA THR A 74 1.49 9.80 4.90
C THR A 74 0.39 10.36 5.79
N SER A 75 -0.71 10.85 5.21
CA SER A 75 -1.84 11.46 5.90
C SER A 75 -3.14 11.38 5.08
N PRO A 76 -4.32 11.21 5.72
CA PRO A 76 -4.55 11.04 7.16
C PRO A 76 -4.18 9.64 7.67
N VAL A 77 -3.98 8.68 6.76
CA VAL A 77 -3.48 7.34 7.06
C VAL A 77 -2.04 7.23 6.57
N ASP A 78 -1.15 6.75 7.45
CA ASP A 78 0.26 6.54 7.13
C ASP A 78 0.49 5.18 6.45
N TYR A 79 0.23 5.14 5.15
CA TYR A 79 0.54 3.98 4.31
C TYR A 79 2.04 3.77 4.13
N ARG A 80 2.85 4.83 4.30
CA ARG A 80 4.30 4.78 4.11
C ARG A 80 5.00 3.89 5.15
N ASN A 81 4.42 3.73 6.34
CA ASN A 81 4.90 2.77 7.35
C ASN A 81 4.09 1.46 7.39
N GLY A 82 3.23 1.24 6.38
CA GLY A 82 2.46 0.00 6.23
C GLY A 82 3.17 -1.06 5.36
N THR A 83 2.34 -1.91 4.75
CA THR A 83 2.74 -3.06 3.94
C THR A 83 2.06 -2.98 2.58
N THR A 84 2.80 -3.22 1.51
CA THR A 84 2.22 -3.56 0.21
C THR A 84 2.04 -5.07 0.13
N HIS A 85 0.84 -5.53 -0.17
CA HIS A 85 0.58 -6.89 -0.58
C HIS A 85 0.55 -6.97 -2.11
N VAL A 86 1.25 -7.95 -2.70
CA VAL A 86 1.15 -8.26 -4.12
C VAL A 86 0.65 -9.70 -4.29
N ARG A 87 -0.35 -9.87 -5.15
CA ARG A 87 -0.83 -11.16 -5.64
C ARG A 87 -0.62 -11.22 -7.15
N LEU A 88 0.29 -12.08 -7.58
CA LEU A 88 0.51 -12.40 -8.99
C LEU A 88 -0.15 -13.73 -9.31
N GLU A 89 -1.11 -13.73 -10.22
CA GLU A 89 -1.71 -14.94 -10.76
C GLU A 89 -1.28 -15.14 -12.21
N VAL A 90 -0.52 -16.20 -12.44
CA VAL A 90 -0.04 -16.60 -13.76
C VAL A 90 -1.02 -17.61 -14.30
N LEU A 91 -1.90 -17.16 -15.21
CA LEU A 91 -2.92 -18.01 -15.83
C LEU A 91 -2.31 -18.94 -16.88
N GLU A 92 -1.40 -18.41 -17.69
CA GLU A 92 -0.69 -19.15 -18.73
C GLU A 92 0.80 -18.79 -18.73
N LYS A 93 1.65 -19.79 -18.96
CA LYS A 93 3.11 -19.64 -19.12
C LYS A 93 3.54 -20.29 -20.43
N PRO A 94 4.36 -19.62 -21.27
CA PRO A 94 4.93 -20.26 -22.44
C PRO A 94 5.77 -21.50 -22.07
N PRO A 95 5.87 -22.51 -22.95
CA PRO A 95 6.70 -23.68 -22.72
C PRO A 95 8.16 -23.31 -22.40
N GLY A 96 8.85 -24.17 -21.65
CA GLY A 96 10.29 -24.04 -21.36
C GLY A 96 10.63 -23.60 -19.93
N SER A 97 9.64 -23.30 -19.08
CA SER A 97 9.82 -23.06 -17.64
C SER A 97 10.89 -22.01 -17.28
N GLU A 98 11.12 -21.05 -18.19
CA GLU A 98 12.01 -19.92 -17.96
C GLU A 98 11.58 -19.18 -16.69
N ALA A 99 12.54 -18.93 -15.80
CA ALA A 99 12.30 -18.24 -14.54
C ALA A 99 11.94 -16.78 -14.82
N THR A 100 10.82 -16.32 -14.29
CA THR A 100 10.31 -14.98 -14.56
C THR A 100 9.90 -14.29 -13.27
N THR A 101 10.10 -12.98 -13.20
CA THR A 101 9.58 -12.12 -12.13
C THR A 101 9.13 -10.78 -12.73
N TRP A 102 8.28 -10.06 -12.00
CA TRP A 102 7.91 -8.70 -12.33
C TRP A 102 8.51 -7.76 -11.30
N SER A 103 9.27 -6.76 -11.75
CA SER A 103 9.50 -5.57 -10.94
C SER A 103 8.25 -4.70 -10.96
N VAL A 104 7.69 -4.46 -9.78
CA VAL A 104 6.53 -3.60 -9.56
C VAL A 104 7.04 -2.26 -9.07
N CYS A 105 6.94 -1.24 -9.93
CA CYS A 105 7.54 0.06 -9.70
C CYS A 105 6.47 1.15 -9.48
N TYR A 106 6.60 1.87 -8.37
CA TYR A 106 5.84 3.06 -8.06
C TYR A 106 6.39 4.26 -8.83
N ILE A 107 5.54 4.88 -9.65
CA ILE A 107 5.86 6.14 -10.34
C ILE A 107 5.06 7.27 -9.67
N PRO A 108 5.71 8.15 -8.89
CA PRO A 108 5.02 9.19 -8.15
C PRO A 108 4.63 10.38 -9.02
N ASN A 109 3.70 11.20 -8.53
CA ASN A 109 3.46 12.51 -9.16
C ASN A 109 4.69 13.42 -9.01
N LYS A 110 5.43 13.28 -7.91
CA LYS A 110 6.70 13.96 -7.66
C LYS A 110 7.75 12.96 -7.19
N GLY A 111 8.75 12.75 -8.03
CA GLY A 111 9.95 12.01 -7.67
C GLY A 111 11.01 12.93 -7.06
N GLN A 112 11.97 12.31 -6.38
CA GLN A 112 13.27 12.88 -6.06
C GLN A 112 14.36 11.88 -6.44
N LYS A 113 15.62 12.33 -6.57
CA LYS A 113 16.74 11.48 -7.03
C LYS A 113 16.38 10.82 -8.37
N ASN A 114 16.26 9.49 -8.39
CA ASN A 114 15.96 8.71 -9.59
C ASN A 114 14.46 8.66 -9.92
N GLY A 115 13.59 9.08 -8.99
CA GLY A 115 12.20 9.41 -9.26
C GLY A 115 11.22 8.24 -9.29
N TYR A 116 11.59 7.05 -8.82
CA TYR A 116 10.71 5.87 -8.69
C TYR A 116 11.25 4.91 -7.64
N GLY A 117 10.48 3.87 -7.29
CA GLY A 117 10.97 2.80 -6.44
C GLY A 117 10.24 1.49 -6.70
N CYS A 118 10.94 0.35 -6.56
CA CYS A 118 10.44 -0.94 -7.00
C CYS A 118 10.70 -2.06 -6.00
N PHE A 119 9.79 -3.02 -5.99
CA PHE A 119 10.00 -4.37 -5.44
C PHE A 119 9.79 -5.40 -6.54
N ASN A 120 10.13 -6.66 -6.29
CA ASN A 120 9.89 -7.76 -7.22
C ASN A 120 8.79 -8.67 -6.67
N THR A 121 8.01 -9.27 -7.56
CA THR A 121 7.17 -10.42 -7.22
C THR A 121 8.06 -11.65 -6.96
N PRO A 122 7.52 -12.71 -6.34
CA PRO A 122 8.18 -14.01 -6.36
C PRO A 122 8.51 -14.46 -7.79
N VAL A 123 9.62 -15.19 -7.92
CA VAL A 123 9.99 -15.82 -9.20
C VAL A 123 9.08 -17.01 -9.45
N TYR A 124 8.57 -17.13 -10.67
CA TYR A 124 7.71 -18.23 -11.11
C TYR A 124 8.27 -18.91 -12.36
N LYS A 125 7.93 -20.20 -12.52
CA LYS A 125 8.31 -21.03 -13.68
C LYS A 125 7.11 -21.70 -14.36
N GLU A 126 5.95 -21.62 -13.74
CA GLU A 126 4.71 -22.27 -14.14
C GLU A 126 3.51 -21.38 -13.81
N ALA A 127 2.33 -21.77 -14.29
CA ALA A 127 1.07 -21.15 -13.91
C ALA A 127 0.80 -21.37 -12.41
N GLY A 128 0.14 -20.40 -11.76
CA GLY A 128 -0.12 -20.46 -10.33
C GLY A 128 -0.30 -19.08 -9.68
N VAL A 129 -0.55 -19.10 -8.38
CA VAL A 129 -0.71 -17.90 -7.55
C VAL A 129 0.53 -17.71 -6.70
N PHE A 130 1.09 -16.51 -6.75
CA PHE A 130 2.32 -16.13 -6.06
C PHE A 130 2.06 -14.83 -5.29
N GLU A 131 2.20 -14.89 -3.97
CA GLU A 131 1.88 -13.79 -3.08
C GLU A 131 3.08 -13.37 -2.25
N GLN A 132 3.17 -12.08 -1.95
CA GLN A 132 4.20 -11.54 -1.10
C GLN A 132 3.75 -10.25 -0.41
N ASP A 133 4.12 -10.12 0.86
CA ASP A 133 4.04 -8.87 1.59
C ASP A 133 5.41 -8.18 1.61
N ILE A 134 5.42 -6.89 1.30
CA ILE A 134 6.61 -6.05 1.25
C ILE A 134 6.39 -4.85 2.17
N PRO A 135 7.22 -4.64 3.20
CA PRO A 135 7.16 -3.43 3.98
C PRO A 135 7.41 -2.20 3.09
N MET A 136 6.56 -1.18 3.20
CA MET A 136 6.66 0.08 2.44
C MET A 136 7.93 0.88 2.74
N THR A 137 8.83 0.37 3.58
CA THR A 137 10.11 0.97 3.97
C THR A 137 11.34 0.24 3.40
N LYS A 138 11.16 -0.92 2.75
CA LYS A 138 12.27 -1.87 2.48
C LYS A 138 12.60 -2.09 1.01
N PHE A 139 11.81 -1.57 0.08
CA PHE A 139 12.05 -1.78 -1.33
C PHE A 139 13.03 -0.76 -1.94
N TRP A 140 13.55 -1.09 -3.13
CA TRP A 140 14.63 -0.32 -3.76
C TRP A 140 14.16 1.08 -4.18
N GLN A 141 14.99 2.09 -3.89
CA GLN A 141 14.70 3.51 -4.15
C GLN A 141 13.38 4.03 -3.55
N ASN A 142 12.90 3.41 -2.47
CA ASN A 142 11.73 3.90 -1.76
C ASN A 142 11.84 5.37 -1.31
N ASP A 143 13.05 5.82 -1.01
CA ASP A 143 13.39 7.19 -0.65
C ASP A 143 13.46 8.14 -1.86
N SER A 144 13.31 7.66 -3.09
CA SER A 144 13.19 8.48 -4.30
C SER A 144 11.75 8.94 -4.58
N ILE A 145 10.80 8.55 -3.72
CA ILE A 145 9.39 8.90 -3.85
C ILE A 145 9.02 9.97 -2.82
N VAL A 146 8.38 11.05 -3.27
CA VAL A 146 7.79 12.05 -2.37
C VAL A 146 6.36 11.60 -2.07
N TRP A 147 6.21 10.85 -0.97
CA TRP A 147 4.98 10.12 -0.62
C TRP A 147 3.76 10.99 -0.34
N ASP A 148 3.96 12.24 0.09
CA ASP A 148 2.89 13.21 0.32
C ASP A 148 2.31 13.81 -0.98
N GLN A 149 2.88 13.47 -2.14
CA GLN A 149 2.38 13.89 -3.46
C GLN A 149 1.67 12.75 -4.21
N GLY A 150 1.60 11.55 -3.62
CA GLY A 150 0.85 10.42 -4.16
C GLY A 150 1.47 9.77 -5.40
N ILE A 151 0.84 8.68 -5.81
CA ILE A 151 1.29 7.82 -6.91
C ILE A 151 0.55 8.16 -8.19
N LYS A 152 1.30 8.40 -9.27
CA LYS A 152 0.75 8.71 -10.59
C LYS A 152 0.27 7.44 -11.29
N GLU A 153 1.16 6.45 -11.41
CA GLU A 153 0.98 5.22 -12.16
C GLU A 153 1.91 4.12 -11.63
N MET A 154 1.71 2.88 -12.09
CA MET A 154 2.60 1.75 -11.80
C MET A 154 3.21 1.22 -13.08
N HIS A 155 4.51 0.90 -13.04
CA HIS A 155 5.19 0.22 -14.14
C HIS A 155 5.49 -1.21 -13.70
N LEU A 156 5.03 -2.19 -14.48
CA LEU A 156 5.38 -3.59 -14.29
C LEU A 156 6.43 -3.95 -15.32
N VAL A 157 7.62 -4.31 -14.87
CA VAL A 157 8.75 -4.64 -15.75
C VAL A 157 9.03 -6.13 -15.65
N ILE A 158 8.81 -6.86 -16.74
CA ILE A 158 9.12 -8.29 -16.76
C ILE A 158 10.63 -8.50 -16.81
N LYS A 159 11.10 -9.48 -16.05
CA LYS A 159 12.50 -9.90 -16.02
C LYS A 159 12.57 -11.41 -16.13
N ASP A 160 13.51 -11.87 -16.94
CA ASP A 160 13.94 -13.26 -17.02
C ASP A 160 15.45 -13.35 -16.77
N ASN A 161 16.09 -14.49 -17.08
CA ASN A 161 17.53 -14.65 -16.85
C ASN A 161 18.41 -13.71 -17.70
N SER A 162 17.86 -12.97 -18.66
CA SER A 162 18.59 -12.01 -19.49
C SER A 162 18.72 -10.60 -18.89
N GLY A 163 18.02 -10.33 -17.78
CA GLY A 163 18.12 -9.06 -17.02
C GLY A 163 16.95 -8.12 -17.23
#